data_AF-A0AAD1G0I4-F1
#
_entry.id   AF-A0AAD1G0I4-F1
#
_cell.length_a   1.000
_cell.length_b   1.000
_cell.length_c   1.000
_cell.angle_alpha   90.00
_cell.angle_beta   90.00
_cell.angle_gamma   90.00
#
_symmetry.space_group_name_H-M   'P 1'
#
loop_
_entity.id
_entity.type
_entity.pdbx_description
1 polymer ?
#
loop_
_entity_poly.entity_id
_entity_poly.type
_entity_poly.pdbx_seq_one_letter_code
_entity_poly.pdbx_strand_id
1 'polypeptide(L)'
;MFRCCRFRLLPLALAAFCSLQVSETARAAPATFAIDGRAVRPVPLDVIQTPSGEWPVFDLGRVAEGRAYLFTYRAKPDWFSLCIVRAPDGDGSIDDRRYDMTADGRAMPITVLPGSMKCADNGEPVKPTMARLAQAVQEKRVLPFSATAFSGFLKPRTRKTPEDIYRPDRIYGRSSSNNAIGTVSGQAGEAGSSRGFVSGTDARMIAAALDRDGGTFEAAAKRARVETLYGLSLPNFVIWSERHHQMRDPQIPLPGDRPYANEGRISGGDGYGDEGKWTAPADYPWLAEIKAEAGKTYSHRRDEAHLFNHGYAYWLATGDPRAAILQQAIMAYALASNYQRSAGRYRPRFAYQRTTLNQFSAMWKLRDIAANVRTERGNIFWPQVRARKMNADMWAGWKADLARLDVSPNPQNRSVSIFRGIDGNDDNAYSNFMIQIYGPEAAYLWASAGEPALLSRITENFLLRFGAIGGARGVYGAGSGSGFPILVKGQMPYRDRASFIEWVNSTSQHPTDSFDGASPHTVLRGYWVLRFARDASDRGWLRPFDGLDDAIVKTERASRATKVWRYPGILSWKHAAVAFERDKRAQP
;
A
#
# COMPACT_ATOMS: atom_id res chain seq x y z
N MET A 1 58.11 34.53 46.22
CA MET A 1 58.44 33.54 47.26
C MET A 1 57.92 32.18 46.84
N PHE A 2 58.83 31.20 46.75
CA PHE A 2 58.68 29.73 46.87
C PHE A 2 57.54 29.01 46.12
N ARG A 3 57.86 28.28 45.03
CA ARG A 3 58.18 26.80 44.95
C ARG A 3 56.89 25.96 44.92
N CYS A 4 56.74 24.85 44.17
CA CYS A 4 57.64 23.96 43.44
C CYS A 4 56.80 22.99 42.56
N CYS A 5 57.35 22.60 41.39
CA CYS A 5 57.58 21.23 40.86
C CYS A 5 56.60 20.07 41.20
N ARG A 6 56.35 19.04 40.39
CA ARG A 6 56.99 18.47 39.18
C ARG A 6 56.12 17.30 38.68
N PHE A 7 56.29 17.00 37.40
CA PHE A 7 56.00 15.76 36.65
C PHE A 7 56.10 14.43 37.42
N ARG A 8 55.25 13.47 37.01
CA ARG A 8 55.63 12.05 36.85
C ARG A 8 55.18 11.52 35.49
N LEU A 9 56.09 10.79 34.85
CA LEU A 9 56.02 10.16 33.53
C LEU A 9 55.88 8.63 33.68
N LEU A 10 55.09 8.03 32.76
CA LEU A 10 55.21 6.69 32.11
C LEU A 10 54.99 5.41 32.95
N PRO A 11 54.75 4.19 32.36
CA PRO A 11 54.46 3.82 30.94
C PRO A 11 53.38 2.71 30.71
N LEU A 12 53.16 2.36 29.42
CA LEU A 12 52.84 1.02 28.84
C LEU A 12 51.42 0.41 29.00
N ALA A 13 50.67 0.40 27.89
CA ALA A 13 50.21 -0.84 27.25
C ALA A 13 49.71 -0.56 25.82
N LEU A 14 50.59 -0.82 24.86
CA LEU A 14 50.27 -0.93 23.43
C LEU A 14 49.46 -2.22 23.24
N ALA A 15 48.18 -2.12 22.92
CA ALA A 15 47.42 -3.23 22.35
C ALA A 15 47.18 -2.92 20.87
N ALA A 16 48.08 -3.43 20.03
CA ALA A 16 47.91 -3.49 18.60
C ALA A 16 46.75 -4.45 18.28
N PHE A 17 45.55 -3.90 18.08
CA PHE A 17 44.58 -4.58 17.22
C PHE A 17 44.81 -4.07 15.80
N CYS A 18 45.62 -4.84 15.06
CA CYS A 18 45.57 -4.86 13.61
C CYS A 18 44.13 -5.18 13.18
N SER A 19 43.30 -4.16 12.99
CA SER A 19 42.23 -4.30 12.02
C SER A 19 42.91 -4.35 10.66
N LEU A 20 43.07 -5.56 10.13
CA LEU A 20 43.17 -5.80 8.70
C LEU A 20 41.95 -5.09 8.07
N GLN A 21 42.12 -3.82 7.74
CA GLN A 21 41.36 -3.19 6.67
C GLN A 21 41.77 -3.93 5.42
N VAL A 22 41.06 -5.03 5.15
CA VAL A 22 40.94 -5.53 3.79
C VAL A 22 40.36 -4.34 3.02
N SER A 23 41.24 -3.65 2.30
CA SER A 23 40.88 -2.75 1.23
C SER A 23 39.97 -3.54 0.29
N GLU A 24 38.65 -3.45 0.50
CA GLU A 24 37.65 -3.74 -0.52
C GLU A 24 37.90 -2.73 -1.64
N THR A 25 38.77 -3.12 -2.56
CA THR A 25 38.79 -2.56 -3.91
C THR A 25 37.34 -2.60 -4.40
N ALA A 26 36.79 -1.44 -4.74
CA ALA A 26 35.43 -1.33 -5.27
C ALA A 26 35.28 -2.33 -6.42
N ARG A 27 34.59 -3.44 -6.19
CA ARG A 27 34.38 -4.47 -7.20
C ARG A 27 33.53 -3.84 -8.30
N ALA A 28 33.96 -3.95 -9.55
CA ALA A 28 33.08 -3.61 -10.67
C ALA A 28 31.86 -4.55 -10.66
N ALA A 29 30.76 -4.12 -11.28
CA ALA A 29 29.62 -4.99 -11.56
C ALA A 29 30.09 -6.29 -12.26
N PRO A 30 29.40 -7.43 -12.03
CA PRO A 30 29.83 -8.70 -12.57
C PRO A 30 29.96 -8.68 -14.09
N ALA A 31 30.97 -9.37 -14.62
CA ALA A 31 31.28 -9.39 -16.04
C ALA A 31 30.57 -10.54 -16.79
N THR A 32 30.27 -11.62 -16.08
CA THR A 32 29.72 -12.85 -16.65
C THR A 32 28.44 -13.27 -15.92
N PHE A 33 27.46 -13.75 -16.68
CA PHE A 33 26.17 -14.17 -16.16
C PHE A 33 25.75 -15.47 -16.83
N ALA A 34 25.13 -16.37 -16.07
CA ALA A 34 24.46 -17.54 -16.62
C ALA A 34 23.12 -17.78 -15.93
N ILE A 35 22.18 -18.38 -16.66
CA ILE A 35 20.85 -18.77 -16.18
C ILE A 35 20.58 -20.19 -16.69
N ASP A 36 20.26 -21.11 -15.78
CA ASP A 36 20.02 -22.53 -16.07
C ASP A 36 21.17 -23.14 -16.89
N GLY A 37 22.41 -22.83 -16.50
CA GLY A 37 23.64 -23.29 -17.16
C GLY A 37 23.98 -22.60 -18.49
N ARG A 38 23.12 -21.71 -19.00
CA ARG A 38 23.35 -20.98 -20.26
C ARG A 38 23.96 -19.60 -19.98
N ALA A 39 25.08 -19.30 -20.62
CA ALA A 39 25.67 -17.96 -20.61
C ALA A 39 24.71 -16.94 -21.25
N VAL A 40 24.54 -15.79 -20.59
CA VAL A 40 23.72 -14.67 -21.07
C VAL A 40 24.55 -13.40 -21.14
N ARG A 41 24.25 -12.57 -22.15
CA ARG A 41 24.93 -11.28 -22.36
C ARG A 41 23.94 -10.14 -22.06
N PRO A 42 24.27 -9.23 -21.15
CA PRO A 42 23.45 -8.03 -20.92
C PRO A 42 23.34 -7.18 -22.18
N VAL A 43 22.10 -6.94 -22.62
CA VAL A 43 21.77 -5.99 -23.70
C VAL A 43 21.15 -4.75 -23.07
N PRO A 44 21.71 -3.54 -23.26
CA PRO A 44 21.12 -2.32 -22.69
C PRO A 44 19.66 -2.17 -23.12
N LEU A 45 18.76 -2.13 -22.14
CA LEU A 45 17.33 -1.98 -22.37
C LEU A 45 16.89 -0.54 -22.11
N ASP A 46 17.27 0.02 -20.96
CA ASP A 46 16.84 1.35 -20.55
C ASP A 46 17.78 1.98 -19.51
N VAL A 47 17.63 3.28 -19.29
CA VAL A 47 18.19 3.98 -18.13
C VAL A 47 17.04 4.66 -17.40
N ILE A 48 16.75 4.18 -16.19
CA ILE A 48 15.71 4.74 -15.36
C ILE A 48 16.33 5.86 -14.53
N GLN A 49 15.86 7.09 -14.73
CA GLN A 49 16.16 8.21 -13.85
C GLN A 49 15.15 8.24 -12.70
N THR A 50 15.65 8.20 -11.46
CA THR A 50 14.85 8.38 -10.25
C THR A 50 15.44 9.51 -9.38
N PRO A 51 14.78 9.94 -8.29
CA PRO A 51 15.32 10.97 -7.40
C PRO A 51 16.66 10.59 -6.73
N SER A 52 17.04 9.31 -6.74
CA SER A 52 18.34 8.87 -6.22
C SER A 52 19.44 8.83 -7.26
N GLY A 53 19.11 8.72 -8.55
CA GLY A 53 20.08 8.75 -9.64
C GLY A 53 19.68 7.88 -10.83
N GLU A 54 20.70 7.44 -11.57
CA GLU A 54 20.53 6.65 -12.79
C GLU A 54 20.66 5.15 -12.53
N TRP A 55 19.70 4.40 -13.04
CA TRP A 55 19.60 2.95 -12.94
C TRP A 55 19.58 2.32 -14.32
N PRO A 56 20.75 1.95 -14.86
CA PRO A 56 20.81 1.18 -16.09
C PRO A 56 20.11 -0.17 -15.90
N VAL A 57 19.30 -0.54 -16.89
CA VAL A 57 18.65 -1.84 -16.95
C VAL A 57 19.04 -2.54 -18.24
N PHE A 58 19.32 -3.82 -18.12
CA PHE A 58 19.71 -4.67 -19.23
C PHE A 58 18.74 -5.85 -19.35
N ASP A 59 18.40 -6.19 -20.59
CA ASP A 59 17.73 -7.43 -20.93
C ASP A 59 18.77 -8.56 -20.97
N LEU A 60 18.52 -9.63 -20.22
CA LEU A 60 19.34 -10.84 -20.23
C LEU A 60 18.75 -11.93 -21.14
N GLY A 61 17.60 -11.68 -21.74
CA GLY A 61 16.95 -12.59 -22.68
C GLY A 61 15.83 -13.42 -22.06
N ARG A 62 15.18 -14.22 -22.92
CA ARG A 62 14.11 -15.14 -22.51
C ARG A 62 14.67 -16.26 -21.65
N VAL A 63 13.89 -16.63 -20.64
CA VAL A 63 14.06 -17.84 -19.83
C VAL A 63 12.82 -18.73 -20.03
N ALA A 64 12.83 -19.94 -19.49
CA ALA A 64 11.62 -20.75 -19.49
C ALA A 64 10.49 -19.99 -18.75
N GLU A 65 9.35 -19.82 -19.42
CA GLU A 65 8.15 -19.14 -18.88
C GLU A 65 8.36 -17.68 -18.44
N GLY A 66 9.39 -17.00 -18.95
CA GLY A 66 9.69 -15.65 -18.50
C GLY A 66 10.79 -14.92 -19.26
N ARG A 67 11.24 -13.83 -18.64
CA ARG A 67 12.39 -13.04 -19.10
C ARG A 67 13.23 -12.57 -17.92
N ALA A 68 14.55 -12.53 -18.16
CA ALA A 68 15.52 -12.10 -17.18
C ALA A 68 16.00 -10.66 -17.44
N TYR A 69 16.24 -9.92 -16.36
CA TYR A 69 16.69 -8.53 -16.37
C TYR A 69 17.83 -8.34 -15.38
N LEU A 70 18.73 -7.40 -15.68
CA LEU A 70 19.78 -6.94 -14.77
C LEU A 70 19.58 -5.46 -14.49
N PHE A 71 19.43 -5.10 -13.22
CA PHE A 71 19.44 -3.72 -12.75
C PHE A 71 20.81 -3.40 -12.15
N THR A 72 21.36 -2.25 -12.50
CA THR A 72 22.54 -1.68 -11.84
C THR A 72 22.24 -0.25 -11.38
N TYR A 73 23.13 0.33 -10.58
CA TYR A 73 22.97 1.68 -10.07
C TYR A 73 24.27 2.47 -10.23
N ARG A 74 24.25 3.56 -11.01
CA ARG A 74 25.50 4.25 -11.39
C ARG A 74 26.27 4.80 -10.21
N ALA A 75 25.59 5.26 -9.15
CA ALA A 75 26.28 5.80 -7.98
C ALA A 75 26.83 4.71 -7.04
N LYS A 76 26.54 3.43 -7.31
CA LYS A 76 27.11 2.27 -6.61
C LYS A 76 27.48 1.18 -7.64
N PRO A 77 28.60 1.34 -8.36
CA PRO A 77 28.97 0.48 -9.50
C PRO A 77 29.17 -1.00 -9.15
N ASP A 78 29.43 -1.31 -7.89
CA ASP A 78 29.56 -2.66 -7.35
C ASP A 78 28.19 -3.34 -7.12
N TRP A 79 27.11 -2.58 -7.09
CA TRP A 79 25.77 -3.10 -6.85
C TRP A 79 25.08 -3.57 -8.13
N PHE A 80 24.38 -4.70 -8.02
CA PHE A 80 23.51 -5.21 -9.07
C PHE A 80 22.34 -6.02 -8.51
N SER A 81 21.31 -6.17 -9.33
CA SER A 81 20.18 -7.06 -9.06
C SER A 81 19.77 -7.81 -10.32
N LEU A 82 19.83 -9.14 -10.24
CA LEU A 82 19.33 -10.05 -11.26
C LEU A 82 17.87 -10.36 -10.96
N CYS A 83 16.97 -10.08 -11.90
CA CYS A 83 15.55 -10.28 -11.71
C CYS A 83 14.96 -11.17 -12.80
N ILE A 84 14.08 -12.07 -12.41
CA ILE A 84 13.25 -12.88 -13.31
C ILE A 84 11.82 -12.37 -13.19
N VAL A 85 11.21 -12.14 -14.33
CA VAL A 85 9.77 -11.95 -14.46
C VAL A 85 9.21 -13.19 -15.12
N ARG A 86 8.30 -13.89 -14.43
CA ARG A 86 7.59 -15.04 -15.00
C ARG A 86 6.24 -14.59 -15.57
N ALA A 87 5.89 -15.10 -16.74
CA ALA A 87 4.60 -14.81 -17.36
C ALA A 87 3.44 -15.36 -16.48
N PRO A 88 2.24 -14.77 -16.54
CA PRO A 88 1.06 -15.36 -15.93
C PRO A 88 0.66 -16.66 -16.63
N ASP A 89 0.28 -17.69 -15.87
CA ASP A 89 -0.09 -19.00 -16.44
C ASP A 89 -1.49 -19.02 -17.07
N GLY A 90 -2.30 -17.99 -16.84
CA GLY A 90 -3.61 -17.80 -17.48
C GLY A 90 -4.67 -18.84 -17.13
N ASP A 91 -4.29 -20.00 -16.58
CA ASP A 91 -5.16 -21.07 -16.12
C ASP A 91 -5.54 -20.94 -14.64
N GLY A 92 -4.85 -20.08 -13.88
CA GLY A 92 -5.10 -19.83 -12.46
C GLY A 92 -4.45 -20.85 -11.53
N SER A 93 -3.62 -21.76 -12.03
CA SER A 93 -2.71 -22.55 -11.22
C SER A 93 -1.59 -21.67 -10.65
N ILE A 94 -1.07 -22.04 -9.47
CA ILE A 94 0.09 -21.39 -8.85
C ILE A 94 1.11 -22.48 -8.58
N ASP A 95 2.08 -22.62 -9.46
CA ASP A 95 3.29 -23.42 -9.27
C ASP A 95 4.50 -22.51 -9.11
N ASP A 96 5.56 -23.01 -8.49
CA ASP A 96 6.82 -22.28 -8.38
C ASP A 96 7.88 -22.84 -9.30
N ARG A 97 8.67 -21.94 -9.89
CA ARG A 97 9.78 -22.31 -10.77
C ARG A 97 11.09 -21.79 -10.21
N ARG A 98 12.04 -22.70 -10.00
CA ARG A 98 13.43 -22.35 -9.67
C ARG A 98 14.22 -22.07 -10.95
N TYR A 99 15.06 -21.05 -10.89
CA TYR A 99 16.06 -20.69 -11.90
C TYR A 99 17.43 -20.67 -11.23
N ASP A 100 18.39 -21.40 -11.80
CA ASP A 100 19.75 -21.45 -11.28
C ASP A 100 20.59 -20.38 -11.99
N MET A 101 20.74 -19.24 -11.31
CA MET A 101 21.47 -18.09 -11.84
C MET A 101 22.88 -18.02 -11.27
N THR A 102 23.83 -17.54 -12.06
CA THR A 102 25.17 -17.20 -11.60
C THR A 102 25.61 -15.82 -12.09
N ALA A 103 26.40 -15.13 -11.27
CA ALA A 103 27.11 -13.90 -11.61
C ALA A 103 28.59 -14.07 -11.23
N ASP A 104 29.51 -14.01 -12.20
CA ASP A 104 30.93 -14.32 -12.01
C ASP A 104 31.17 -15.64 -11.25
N GLY A 105 30.43 -16.68 -11.63
CA GLY A 105 30.49 -17.99 -11.02
C GLY A 105 29.84 -18.11 -9.63
N ARG A 106 29.41 -17.00 -9.01
CA ARG A 106 28.66 -17.04 -7.75
C ARG A 106 27.21 -17.44 -8.01
N ALA A 107 26.76 -18.50 -7.34
CA ALA A 107 25.37 -18.94 -7.39
C ALA A 107 24.42 -17.92 -6.72
N MET A 108 23.32 -17.63 -7.41
CA MET A 108 22.26 -16.70 -7.00
C MET A 108 20.88 -17.26 -7.38
N PRO A 109 20.48 -18.45 -6.87
CA PRO A 109 19.23 -19.07 -7.27
C PRO A 109 18.02 -18.21 -6.94
N ILE A 110 17.00 -18.29 -7.81
CA ILE A 110 15.74 -17.55 -7.67
C ILE A 110 14.56 -18.49 -7.87
N THR A 111 13.55 -18.40 -7.00
CA THR A 111 12.28 -19.12 -7.16
C THR A 111 11.15 -18.14 -7.41
N VAL A 112 10.41 -18.32 -8.51
CA VAL A 112 9.46 -17.33 -9.06
C VAL A 112 8.11 -17.97 -9.30
N LEU A 113 7.06 -17.22 -8.97
CA LEU A 113 5.67 -17.60 -9.18
C LEU A 113 5.14 -16.96 -10.47
N PRO A 114 4.05 -17.48 -11.06
CA PRO A 114 3.51 -16.95 -12.30
C PRO A 114 3.05 -15.52 -12.09
N GLY A 115 3.35 -14.64 -13.05
CA GLY A 115 3.06 -13.20 -13.02
C GLY A 115 3.66 -12.45 -11.84
N SER A 116 4.80 -12.92 -11.32
CA SER A 116 5.60 -12.20 -10.33
C SER A 116 6.97 -11.79 -10.86
N MET A 117 7.60 -10.87 -10.14
CA MET A 117 8.99 -10.48 -10.35
C MET A 117 9.80 -10.82 -9.11
N LYS A 118 10.83 -11.65 -9.25
CA LYS A 118 11.74 -11.98 -8.14
C LYS A 118 13.14 -11.53 -8.51
N CYS A 119 13.85 -10.98 -7.53
CA CYS A 119 15.19 -10.46 -7.73
C CYS A 119 16.18 -11.09 -6.75
N ALA A 120 17.41 -11.35 -7.17
CA ALA A 120 18.55 -11.59 -6.30
C ALA A 120 19.49 -10.39 -6.43
N ASP A 121 19.92 -9.83 -5.31
CA ASP A 121 20.85 -8.70 -5.28
C ASP A 121 22.02 -8.97 -4.34
N ASN A 122 23.07 -8.18 -4.47
CA ASN A 122 24.23 -8.22 -3.58
C ASN A 122 24.14 -7.18 -2.44
N GLY A 123 22.94 -6.70 -2.12
CA GLY A 123 22.71 -5.79 -0.99
C GLY A 123 21.74 -4.66 -1.29
N GLU A 124 21.77 -3.62 -0.45
CA GLU A 124 20.96 -2.41 -0.63
C GLU A 124 21.64 -1.44 -1.61
N PRO A 125 20.95 -1.02 -2.70
CA PRO A 125 21.52 -0.10 -3.69
C PRO A 125 21.69 1.32 -3.16
N VAL A 126 20.68 1.81 -2.45
CA VAL A 126 20.59 3.18 -1.95
C VAL A 126 20.21 3.14 -0.49
N LYS A 127 21.04 3.74 0.37
CA LYS A 127 20.70 3.91 1.79
C LYS A 127 19.43 4.77 1.93
N PRO A 128 18.36 4.29 2.58
CA PRO A 128 17.17 5.09 2.87
C PRO A 128 17.54 6.30 3.76
N THR A 129 16.92 7.45 3.53
CA THR A 129 17.19 8.66 4.33
C THR A 129 15.93 9.29 4.89
N MET A 130 15.98 9.75 6.15
CA MET A 130 14.89 10.51 6.76
C MET A 130 14.60 11.81 5.99
N ALA A 131 15.64 12.47 5.46
CA ALA A 131 15.52 13.73 4.72
C ALA A 131 14.60 13.61 3.49
N ARG A 132 14.75 12.56 2.67
CA ARG A 132 13.87 12.33 1.53
C ARG A 132 12.41 12.07 1.92
N LEU A 133 12.16 11.36 3.03
CA LEU A 133 10.80 11.18 3.53
C LEU A 133 10.19 12.48 4.03
N ALA A 134 10.94 13.27 4.80
CA ALA A 134 10.50 14.58 5.25
C ALA A 134 10.19 15.51 4.07
N GLN A 135 11.03 15.50 3.04
CA GLN A 135 10.80 16.23 1.80
C GLN A 135 9.53 15.74 1.08
N ALA A 136 9.32 14.42 0.96
CA ALA A 136 8.12 13.88 0.34
C ALA A 136 6.82 14.28 1.08
N VAL A 137 6.89 14.42 2.41
CA VAL A 137 5.78 14.96 3.22
C VAL A 137 5.54 16.45 2.91
N GLN A 138 6.60 17.26 2.85
CA GLN A 138 6.51 18.69 2.50
C GLN A 138 5.94 18.92 1.10
N GLU A 139 6.35 18.08 0.14
CA GLU A 139 5.84 18.04 -1.23
C GLU A 139 4.42 17.45 -1.32
N LYS A 140 3.82 17.06 -0.19
CA LYS A 140 2.49 16.45 -0.09
C LYS A 140 2.34 15.20 -0.95
N ARG A 141 3.42 14.44 -1.14
CA ARG A 141 3.38 13.14 -1.85
C ARG A 141 2.83 12.03 -0.96
N VAL A 142 2.94 12.22 0.35
CA VAL A 142 2.42 11.37 1.44
C VAL A 142 2.04 12.26 2.63
N LEU A 143 1.22 11.74 3.55
CA LEU A 143 0.79 12.46 4.75
C LEU A 143 1.86 12.50 5.87
N PRO A 144 1.82 13.53 6.73
CA PRO A 144 2.68 13.62 7.91
C PRO A 144 2.19 12.73 9.06
N PHE A 145 2.42 11.42 8.94
CA PHE A 145 2.15 10.47 10.04
C PHE A 145 3.06 10.76 11.24
N SER A 146 2.55 10.69 12.48
CA SER A 146 3.29 11.08 13.70
C SER A 146 3.61 9.90 14.62
N ALA A 147 4.77 9.90 15.32
CA ALA A 147 5.09 8.86 16.31
C ALA A 147 4.27 9.00 17.61
N THR A 148 3.82 10.21 17.97
CA THR A 148 2.96 10.42 19.15
C THR A 148 1.59 9.76 18.98
N ALA A 149 1.16 9.54 17.75
CA ALA A 149 0.04 8.67 17.40
C ALA A 149 0.22 7.21 17.88
N PHE A 150 1.46 6.79 18.13
CA PHE A 150 1.86 5.46 18.59
C PHE A 150 2.34 5.45 20.06
N SER A 151 2.36 6.60 20.75
CA SER A 151 2.68 6.69 22.17
C SER A 151 1.54 6.07 23.01
N GLY A 152 1.88 5.16 23.93
CA GLY A 152 0.90 4.44 24.77
C GLY A 152 0.25 3.21 24.11
N PHE A 153 0.61 2.88 22.86
CA PHE A 153 0.09 1.70 22.17
C PHE A 153 1.03 0.51 22.31
N LEU A 154 0.45 -0.70 22.37
CA LEU A 154 1.22 -1.93 22.36
C LEU A 154 2.15 -1.92 21.14
N LYS A 155 3.43 -2.22 21.35
CA LYS A 155 4.34 -2.47 20.22
C LYS A 155 3.65 -3.49 19.30
N PRO A 156 3.71 -3.31 17.96
CA PRO A 156 3.26 -4.35 17.04
C PRO A 156 3.82 -5.69 17.54
N ARG A 157 2.99 -6.74 17.54
CA ARG A 157 3.52 -8.08 17.74
C ARG A 157 4.38 -8.40 16.51
N THR A 158 5.65 -8.05 16.57
CA THR A 158 6.70 -8.66 15.77
C THR A 158 6.75 -10.11 16.23
N ARG A 159 5.94 -10.98 15.60
CA ARG A 159 6.28 -12.39 15.62
C ARG A 159 7.63 -12.48 14.91
N LYS A 160 8.70 -12.54 15.70
CA LYS A 160 10.00 -12.99 15.24
C LYS A 160 9.78 -14.37 14.65
N THR A 161 9.95 -14.52 13.35
CA THR A 161 10.54 -15.73 12.79
C THR A 161 12.01 -15.46 12.52
N PRO A 162 12.89 -16.47 12.59
CA PRO A 162 14.33 -16.27 12.49
C PRO A 162 14.63 -15.66 11.11
N GLU A 163 15.27 -14.49 11.16
CA GLU A 163 15.82 -13.71 10.06
C GLU A 163 14.80 -12.92 9.21
N ASP A 164 14.65 -11.61 9.54
CA ASP A 164 14.17 -10.56 8.62
C ASP A 164 15.15 -10.40 7.44
N ILE A 165 15.34 -11.47 6.67
CA ILE A 165 16.25 -11.55 5.54
C ILE A 165 15.43 -12.00 4.35
N TYR A 166 15.55 -11.23 3.28
CA TYR A 166 14.99 -11.61 2.00
C TYR A 166 15.82 -12.75 1.40
N ARG A 167 15.15 -13.85 1.02
CA ARG A 167 15.77 -15.02 0.38
C ARG A 167 15.23 -15.16 -1.06
N PRO A 168 16.07 -14.99 -2.09
CA PRO A 168 15.60 -14.98 -3.49
C PRO A 168 15.12 -16.34 -3.99
N ASP A 169 15.61 -17.43 -3.41
CA ASP A 169 15.26 -18.81 -3.73
C ASP A 169 14.07 -19.35 -2.93
N ARG A 170 13.41 -18.48 -2.15
CA ARG A 170 12.23 -18.79 -1.34
C ARG A 170 10.99 -18.04 -1.85
N ILE A 171 9.88 -18.74 -2.06
CA ILE A 171 8.58 -18.12 -2.34
C ILE A 171 8.00 -17.43 -1.10
N TYR A 172 7.06 -16.50 -1.32
CA TYR A 172 6.22 -16.03 -0.23
C TYR A 172 5.33 -17.19 0.23
N GLY A 173 5.14 -17.35 1.54
CA GLY A 173 4.58 -18.58 2.09
C GLY A 173 3.18 -18.93 1.57
N ARG A 174 2.75 -20.16 1.92
CA ARG A 174 1.53 -20.81 1.43
C ARG A 174 0.20 -20.17 1.84
N SER A 175 0.20 -19.35 2.89
CA SER A 175 -1.02 -18.73 3.42
C SER A 175 -0.68 -17.62 4.38
N SER A 176 -1.67 -16.79 4.64
CA SER A 176 -1.51 -15.61 5.47
C SER A 176 -0.94 -15.88 6.88
N SER A 177 -1.16 -17.08 7.44
CA SER A 177 -0.64 -17.54 8.73
C SER A 177 0.86 -17.86 8.75
N ASN A 178 1.41 -18.28 7.61
CA ASN A 178 2.67 -19.02 7.52
C ASN A 178 3.66 -18.38 6.54
N ASN A 179 3.51 -17.07 6.33
CA ASN A 179 4.35 -16.32 5.40
C ASN A 179 5.74 -16.03 5.97
N ALA A 180 6.74 -16.00 5.08
CA ALA A 180 8.14 -15.68 5.39
C ALA A 180 8.29 -14.31 6.07
N ILE A 181 7.35 -13.42 5.80
CA ILE A 181 7.24 -12.08 6.37
C ILE A 181 6.19 -11.99 7.49
N GLY A 182 5.71 -13.11 8.04
CA GLY A 182 4.64 -13.14 9.03
C GLY A 182 3.34 -12.53 8.50
N THR A 183 2.56 -11.90 9.37
CA THR A 183 1.23 -11.31 9.13
C THR A 183 1.20 -10.12 8.15
N VAL A 184 2.09 -10.03 7.17
CA VAL A 184 1.95 -9.06 6.05
C VAL A 184 0.71 -9.41 5.23
N SER A 185 0.44 -10.69 5.10
CA SER A 185 -0.78 -11.27 4.58
C SER A 185 -1.79 -11.46 5.72
N GLY A 186 -2.86 -10.68 5.73
CA GLY A 186 -4.22 -11.24 5.76
C GLY A 186 -4.93 -11.71 7.01
N GLN A 187 -4.25 -12.28 8.02
CA GLN A 187 -4.99 -13.11 9.01
C GLN A 187 -5.84 -12.35 10.02
N ALA A 188 -5.63 -11.06 10.12
CA ALA A 188 -6.65 -10.19 10.64
C ALA A 188 -6.71 -9.09 9.60
N GLY A 189 -7.87 -8.82 9.01
CA GLY A 189 -8.08 -7.54 8.32
C GLY A 189 -7.82 -6.32 9.23
N GLU A 190 -7.44 -6.55 10.46
CA GLU A 190 -7.08 -5.59 11.47
C GLU A 190 -5.56 -5.43 11.67
N ALA A 191 -4.72 -6.18 10.95
CA ALA A 191 -3.25 -6.11 11.06
C ALA A 191 -2.65 -4.88 10.35
N GLY A 192 -1.45 -4.47 10.80
CA GLY A 192 -0.72 -3.28 10.36
C GLY A 192 -0.47 -3.12 8.86
N SER A 193 -0.44 -4.21 8.10
CA SER A 193 -0.27 -4.21 6.64
C SER A 193 -1.57 -3.93 5.87
N SER A 194 -2.72 -4.26 6.48
CA SER A 194 -3.85 -4.72 5.70
C SER A 194 -4.69 -3.61 5.07
N ARG A 195 -4.83 -2.40 5.64
CA ARG A 195 -5.90 -1.50 5.17
C ARG A 195 -5.67 0.01 5.38
N GLY A 196 -5.16 0.73 4.38
CA GLY A 196 -5.00 2.19 4.42
C GLY A 196 -4.34 2.74 3.15
N PHE A 197 -3.81 3.96 3.18
CA PHE A 197 -3.03 4.50 2.07
C PHE A 197 -1.58 3.96 2.04
N VAL A 198 -0.96 3.73 3.19
CA VAL A 198 0.37 3.12 3.35
C VAL A 198 0.35 2.06 4.44
N SER A 199 1.29 1.12 4.42
CA SER A 199 1.39 0.06 5.43
C SER A 199 1.76 0.65 6.80
N GLY A 200 1.57 -0.12 7.86
CA GLY A 200 2.04 0.25 9.20
C GLY A 200 3.57 0.37 9.28
N THR A 201 4.31 -0.41 8.50
CA THR A 201 5.78 -0.27 8.38
C THR A 201 6.14 1.07 7.75
N ASP A 202 5.49 1.41 6.63
CA ASP A 202 5.68 2.68 5.93
C ASP A 202 5.30 3.87 6.82
N ALA A 203 4.16 3.80 7.52
CA ALA A 203 3.72 4.85 8.44
C ALA A 203 4.71 5.07 9.59
N ARG A 204 5.29 4.01 10.16
CA ARG A 204 6.36 4.11 11.17
C ARG A 204 7.63 4.72 10.61
N MET A 205 8.01 4.35 9.39
CA MET A 205 9.19 4.91 8.74
C MET A 205 9.04 6.42 8.52
N ILE A 206 7.85 6.87 8.10
CA ILE A 206 7.52 8.29 7.94
C ILE A 206 7.52 9.01 9.29
N ALA A 207 6.85 8.46 10.30
CA ALA A 207 6.80 9.02 11.65
C ALA A 207 8.21 9.19 12.24
N ALA A 208 9.04 8.14 12.18
CA ALA A 208 10.41 8.17 12.66
C ALA A 208 11.25 9.23 11.93
N ALA A 209 11.04 9.43 10.63
CA ALA A 209 11.70 10.49 9.88
C ALA A 209 11.30 11.90 10.33
N LEU A 210 10.02 12.13 10.62
CA LEU A 210 9.52 13.43 11.09
C LEU A 210 9.95 13.73 12.53
N ASP A 211 10.04 12.70 13.37
CA ASP A 211 10.46 12.81 14.77
C ASP A 211 11.98 12.70 14.97
N ARG A 212 12.74 12.52 13.87
CA ARG A 212 14.20 12.38 13.85
C ARG A 212 14.73 11.19 14.67
N ASP A 213 13.94 10.11 14.75
CA ASP A 213 14.30 8.86 15.42
C ASP A 213 15.02 7.93 14.43
N GLY A 214 16.36 8.04 14.39
CA GLY A 214 17.20 7.24 13.50
C GLY A 214 17.10 5.74 13.73
N GLY A 215 17.00 5.28 14.99
CA GLY A 215 16.96 3.85 15.31
C GLY A 215 15.68 3.18 14.85
N THR A 216 14.52 3.81 15.09
CA THR A 216 13.24 3.32 14.58
C THR A 216 13.19 3.42 13.05
N PHE A 217 13.75 4.48 12.47
CA PHE A 217 13.81 4.65 11.02
C PHE A 217 14.60 3.52 10.35
N GLU A 218 15.80 3.19 10.84
CA GLU A 218 16.64 2.13 10.28
C GLU A 218 15.96 0.75 10.37
N ALA A 219 15.34 0.43 11.51
CA ALA A 219 14.60 -0.81 11.69
C ALA A 219 13.39 -0.91 10.73
N ALA A 220 12.62 0.18 10.60
CA ALA A 220 11.48 0.24 9.68
C ALA A 220 11.93 0.16 8.21
N ALA A 221 13.03 0.82 7.85
CA ALA A 221 13.59 0.81 6.50
C ALA A 221 14.07 -0.59 6.09
N LYS A 222 14.80 -1.29 6.96
CA LYS A 222 15.21 -2.69 6.73
C LYS A 222 14.00 -3.59 6.49
N ARG A 223 12.96 -3.42 7.32
CA ARG A 223 11.72 -4.18 7.18
C ARG A 223 10.98 -3.85 5.88
N ALA A 224 10.87 -2.58 5.53
CA ALA A 224 10.22 -2.12 4.31
C ALA A 224 10.92 -2.64 3.05
N ARG A 225 12.25 -2.76 3.05
CA ARG A 225 13.02 -3.40 1.98
C ARG A 225 12.62 -4.87 1.80
N VAL A 226 12.60 -5.63 2.90
CA VAL A 226 12.21 -7.05 2.87
C VAL A 226 10.78 -7.22 2.37
N GLU A 227 9.85 -6.41 2.88
CA GLU A 227 8.45 -6.40 2.45
C GLU A 227 8.30 -6.01 0.97
N THR A 228 9.13 -5.08 0.47
CA THR A 228 9.14 -4.68 -0.95
C THR A 228 9.59 -5.84 -1.84
N LEU A 229 10.71 -6.49 -1.52
CA LEU A 229 11.25 -7.58 -2.35
C LEU A 229 10.36 -8.83 -2.31
N TYR A 230 9.77 -9.16 -1.17
CA TYR A 230 8.75 -10.22 -1.13
C TYR A 230 7.43 -9.80 -1.79
N GLY A 231 7.02 -8.53 -1.70
CA GLY A 231 5.84 -8.01 -2.38
C GLY A 231 5.93 -8.10 -3.91
N LEU A 232 7.12 -7.89 -4.47
CA LEU A 232 7.38 -8.09 -5.90
C LEU A 232 7.20 -9.55 -6.33
N SER A 233 7.59 -10.47 -5.43
CA SER A 233 7.56 -11.91 -5.71
C SER A 233 6.19 -12.55 -5.70
N LEU A 234 5.16 -11.77 -5.36
CA LEU A 234 3.78 -12.21 -5.40
C LEU A 234 3.29 -12.21 -6.85
N PRO A 235 2.47 -13.18 -7.26
CA PRO A 235 1.57 -13.06 -8.39
C PRO A 235 0.88 -11.71 -8.25
N ASN A 236 1.31 -10.74 -9.03
CA ASN A 236 0.64 -9.46 -9.12
C ASN A 236 -0.19 -9.57 -10.40
N PHE A 237 -1.45 -9.12 -10.42
CA PHE A 237 -2.31 -9.18 -11.65
C PHE A 237 -1.90 -8.21 -12.75
N VAL A 238 -0.62 -8.18 -13.02
CA VAL A 238 0.01 -7.37 -14.02
C VAL A 238 0.29 -8.19 -15.25
N ILE A 239 0.16 -7.54 -16.38
CA ILE A 239 0.67 -8.09 -17.62
C ILE A 239 2.08 -7.56 -17.76
N TRP A 240 3.09 -8.40 -17.54
CA TRP A 240 4.43 -8.08 -18.04
C TRP A 240 4.49 -8.54 -19.48
N SER A 241 4.69 -7.58 -20.37
CA SER A 241 4.86 -7.91 -21.77
C SER A 241 6.33 -8.21 -22.05
N GLU A 242 6.65 -9.48 -22.28
CA GLU A 242 7.99 -9.87 -22.75
C GLU A 242 8.31 -9.34 -24.14
N ARG A 243 7.28 -8.96 -24.92
CA ARG A 243 7.40 -8.39 -26.27
C ARG A 243 7.63 -6.89 -26.21
N HIS A 244 7.01 -6.21 -25.26
CA HIS A 244 7.08 -4.76 -25.14
C HIS A 244 7.95 -4.26 -23.99
N HIS A 245 8.61 -5.17 -23.26
CA HIS A 245 9.54 -4.91 -22.15
C HIS A 245 8.98 -3.99 -21.07
N GLN A 246 7.69 -4.06 -20.83
CA GLN A 246 7.02 -3.13 -19.94
C GLN A 246 5.90 -3.80 -19.17
N MET A 247 5.61 -3.22 -18.01
CA MET A 247 4.39 -3.46 -17.27
C MET A 247 3.21 -2.92 -18.08
N ARG A 248 2.11 -3.67 -18.16
CA ARG A 248 0.94 -3.29 -18.96
C ARG A 248 -0.29 -3.26 -18.09
N ASP A 249 -1.21 -2.38 -18.46
CA ASP A 249 -2.52 -2.38 -17.83
C ASP A 249 -3.31 -3.63 -18.32
N PRO A 250 -3.82 -4.42 -17.38
CA PRO A 250 -4.43 -5.71 -17.68
C PRO A 250 -5.76 -5.63 -18.43
N GLN A 251 -6.41 -4.46 -18.45
CA GLN A 251 -7.69 -4.25 -19.14
C GLN A 251 -7.50 -3.94 -20.63
N ILE A 252 -6.34 -3.42 -21.03
CA ILE A 252 -6.01 -3.11 -22.42
C ILE A 252 -4.65 -3.73 -22.77
N PRO A 253 -4.60 -5.07 -22.91
CA PRO A 253 -3.40 -5.78 -23.34
C PRO A 253 -3.01 -5.44 -24.78
N LEU A 254 -1.73 -5.57 -25.10
CA LEU A 254 -1.24 -5.53 -26.49
C LEU A 254 -1.26 -6.93 -27.12
N PRO A 255 -1.17 -7.02 -28.46
CA PRO A 255 -1.09 -8.32 -29.15
C PRO A 255 0.06 -9.19 -28.64
N GLY A 256 -0.29 -10.35 -28.06
CA GLY A 256 0.65 -11.33 -27.54
C GLY A 256 0.96 -11.21 -26.05
N ASP A 257 0.36 -10.25 -25.36
CA ASP A 257 0.32 -10.22 -23.90
C ASP A 257 -0.53 -11.38 -23.38
N ARG A 258 -0.14 -11.95 -22.23
CA ARG A 258 -0.88 -13.02 -21.53
C ARG A 258 -1.61 -12.41 -20.33
N PRO A 259 -2.88 -12.00 -20.45
CA PRO A 259 -3.64 -11.48 -19.32
C PRO A 259 -3.90 -12.57 -18.29
N TYR A 260 -3.99 -12.19 -17.03
CA TYR A 260 -4.62 -13.03 -16.03
C TYR A 260 -6.11 -13.21 -16.34
N ALA A 261 -6.58 -14.44 -16.40
CA ALA A 261 -7.97 -14.78 -16.67
C ALA A 261 -8.85 -14.60 -15.41
N ASN A 262 -9.10 -13.36 -15.00
CA ASN A 262 -9.96 -13.08 -13.84
C ASN A 262 -11.39 -12.64 -14.25
N GLU A 263 -11.59 -11.99 -15.40
CA GLU A 263 -12.95 -11.72 -15.90
C GLU A 263 -13.51 -12.94 -16.64
N GLY A 264 -14.65 -13.46 -16.16
CA GLY A 264 -15.50 -14.39 -16.91
C GLY A 264 -15.35 -15.89 -16.64
N ARG A 265 -14.54 -16.32 -15.66
CA ARG A 265 -14.37 -17.76 -15.35
C ARG A 265 -15.32 -18.32 -14.28
N ILE A 266 -15.92 -17.48 -13.44
CA ILE A 266 -16.87 -17.92 -12.41
C ILE A 266 -18.08 -16.98 -12.46
N SER A 267 -19.23 -17.51 -12.85
CA SER A 267 -20.50 -16.78 -12.81
C SER A 267 -20.92 -16.55 -11.35
N GLY A 268 -21.19 -15.29 -10.97
CA GLY A 268 -21.90 -14.98 -9.71
C GLY A 268 -21.05 -14.77 -8.46
N GLY A 269 -19.74 -14.56 -8.57
CA GLY A 269 -18.89 -14.23 -7.42
C GLY A 269 -17.94 -13.08 -7.71
N ASP A 270 -17.77 -12.19 -6.73
CA ASP A 270 -16.61 -11.32 -6.58
C ASP A 270 -15.35 -12.21 -6.60
N GLY A 271 -14.72 -12.37 -7.76
CA GLY A 271 -13.61 -13.30 -8.04
C GLY A 271 -12.28 -12.99 -7.33
N TYR A 272 -12.34 -12.44 -6.12
CA TYR A 272 -11.21 -11.90 -5.37
C TYR A 272 -10.62 -12.88 -4.33
N GLY A 273 -11.16 -14.09 -4.20
CA GLY A 273 -10.90 -14.97 -3.03
C GLY A 273 -10.16 -16.29 -3.30
N ASP A 274 -10.45 -16.98 -4.40
CA ASP A 274 -9.87 -18.31 -4.69
C ASP A 274 -8.72 -18.18 -5.70
N GLU A 275 -7.49 -18.47 -5.26
CA GLU A 275 -6.28 -18.40 -6.12
C GLU A 275 -5.85 -19.72 -6.73
N GLY A 276 -6.72 -20.72 -6.69
CA GLY A 276 -6.29 -22.06 -7.02
C GLY A 276 -5.42 -22.66 -5.92
N LYS A 277 -4.51 -23.53 -6.34
CA LYS A 277 -3.90 -24.55 -5.50
C LYS A 277 -2.41 -24.58 -5.78
N TRP A 278 -1.60 -24.54 -4.72
CA TRP A 278 -0.16 -24.77 -4.79
C TRP A 278 0.15 -26.16 -4.28
N THR A 279 0.78 -27.00 -5.10
CA THR A 279 1.25 -28.33 -4.69
C THR A 279 2.72 -28.26 -4.39
N ALA A 280 3.07 -28.49 -3.13
CA ALA A 280 4.43 -28.37 -2.63
C ALA A 280 5.38 -29.35 -3.34
N PRO A 281 6.40 -28.87 -4.08
CA PRO A 281 7.39 -29.73 -4.72
C PRO A 281 8.21 -30.49 -3.67
N ALA A 282 8.60 -31.73 -3.98
CA ALA A 282 9.36 -32.57 -3.04
C ALA A 282 10.78 -32.05 -2.80
N ASP A 283 11.34 -31.32 -3.77
CA ASP A 283 12.68 -30.75 -3.78
C ASP A 283 12.74 -29.30 -3.27
N TYR A 284 11.62 -28.74 -2.81
CA TYR A 284 11.60 -27.36 -2.31
C TYR A 284 12.31 -27.27 -0.93
N PRO A 285 13.46 -26.57 -0.82
CA PRO A 285 14.30 -26.63 0.39
C PRO A 285 13.67 -25.92 1.60
N TRP A 286 12.65 -25.09 1.38
CA TRP A 286 12.05 -24.25 2.42
C TRP A 286 10.73 -24.80 2.97
N LEU A 287 10.34 -26.04 2.65
CA LEU A 287 9.07 -26.64 3.08
C LEU A 287 8.85 -26.53 4.60
N ALA A 288 9.86 -26.87 5.40
CA ALA A 288 9.78 -26.80 6.86
C ALA A 288 9.51 -25.37 7.36
N GLU A 289 10.14 -24.36 6.76
CA GLU A 289 10.02 -22.96 7.17
C GLU A 289 8.64 -22.35 6.88
N ILE A 290 7.93 -22.86 5.87
CA ILE A 290 6.56 -22.45 5.54
C ILE A 290 5.50 -23.43 6.07
N LYS A 291 5.93 -24.44 6.83
CA LYS A 291 5.09 -25.50 7.40
C LYS A 291 4.31 -26.26 6.31
N ALA A 292 4.99 -26.61 5.22
CA ALA A 292 4.46 -27.41 4.12
C ALA A 292 5.10 -28.81 4.09
N GLU A 293 4.43 -29.75 3.44
CA GLU A 293 4.82 -31.14 3.26
C GLU A 293 4.88 -31.42 1.75
N ALA A 294 5.90 -32.14 1.30
CA ALA A 294 6.08 -32.54 -0.09
C ALA A 294 4.83 -33.25 -0.64
N GLY A 295 4.45 -32.91 -1.88
CA GLY A 295 3.31 -33.49 -2.60
C GLY A 295 1.93 -33.04 -2.11
N LYS A 296 1.86 -32.27 -1.02
CA LYS A 296 0.59 -31.79 -0.47
C LYS A 296 0.14 -30.52 -1.18
N THR A 297 -1.13 -30.48 -1.54
CA THR A 297 -1.77 -29.32 -2.17
C THR A 297 -2.39 -28.41 -1.12
N TYR A 298 -2.03 -27.14 -1.17
CA TYR A 298 -2.53 -26.09 -0.28
C TYR A 298 -3.39 -25.11 -1.05
N SER A 299 -4.47 -24.65 -0.43
CA SER A 299 -5.19 -23.47 -0.92
C SER A 299 -4.28 -22.26 -0.83
N HIS A 300 -4.10 -21.60 -1.96
CA HIS A 300 -3.47 -20.30 -2.06
C HIS A 300 -4.62 -19.26 -2.07
N ARG A 301 -4.59 -18.17 -1.26
CA ARG A 301 -5.70 -17.19 -1.06
C ARG A 301 -5.27 -15.74 -1.26
N ARG A 302 -5.83 -15.05 -2.30
CA ARG A 302 -5.28 -13.86 -3.02
C ARG A 302 -5.45 -12.71 -2.09
N ASP A 303 -4.65 -12.67 -1.05
CA ASP A 303 -4.80 -11.63 -0.05
C ASP A 303 -4.01 -10.37 -0.42
N GLU A 304 -3.96 -10.11 -1.73
CA GLU A 304 -3.43 -8.90 -2.37
C GLU A 304 -4.18 -7.65 -1.91
N ALA A 305 -5.45 -7.84 -1.49
CA ALA A 305 -6.25 -6.93 -0.67
C ALA A 305 -5.51 -6.23 0.47
N HIS A 306 -4.45 -6.84 0.98
CA HIS A 306 -3.73 -6.39 2.16
C HIS A 306 -2.25 -6.06 1.89
N LEU A 307 -1.81 -6.18 0.64
CA LEU A 307 -0.47 -5.81 0.18
C LEU A 307 -0.44 -4.45 -0.53
N PHE A 308 -1.62 -3.87 -0.80
CA PHE A 308 -1.83 -2.61 -1.54
C PHE A 308 -1.02 -1.38 -1.08
N ASN A 309 -0.36 -1.48 0.07
CA ASN A 309 0.10 -0.35 0.85
C ASN A 309 1.58 -0.40 1.24
N HIS A 310 2.32 -1.46 0.90
CA HIS A 310 3.72 -1.63 1.30
C HIS A 310 4.69 -1.01 0.32
N GLY A 311 5.79 -0.42 0.80
CA GLY A 311 6.94 -0.08 -0.02
C GLY A 311 6.85 1.30 -0.69
N TYR A 312 5.78 2.07 -0.47
CA TYR A 312 5.70 3.44 -0.97
C TYR A 312 6.65 4.36 -0.19
N ALA A 313 6.72 4.24 1.14
CA ALA A 313 7.72 4.96 1.93
C ALA A 313 9.16 4.55 1.55
N TYR A 314 9.38 3.26 1.25
CA TYR A 314 10.69 2.80 0.79
C TYR A 314 11.05 3.43 -0.57
N TRP A 315 10.11 3.48 -1.52
CA TRP A 315 10.26 4.22 -2.77
C TRP A 315 10.63 5.69 -2.53
N LEU A 316 9.88 6.40 -1.68
CA LEU A 316 10.13 7.81 -1.37
C LEU A 316 11.52 8.02 -0.74
N ALA A 317 11.99 7.09 0.09
CA ALA A 317 13.27 7.20 0.78
C ALA A 317 14.49 6.82 -0.08
N THR A 318 14.31 5.99 -1.11
CA THR A 318 15.42 5.38 -1.86
C THR A 318 15.43 5.68 -3.35
N GLY A 319 14.28 6.00 -3.94
CA GLY A 319 14.12 6.04 -5.40
C GLY A 319 14.43 4.70 -6.07
N ASP A 320 14.37 3.56 -5.36
CA ASP A 320 14.65 2.25 -5.93
C ASP A 320 13.56 1.86 -6.95
N PRO A 321 13.92 1.63 -8.23
CA PRO A 321 12.97 1.31 -9.28
C PRO A 321 12.14 0.05 -8.97
N ARG A 322 12.69 -0.90 -8.21
CA ARG A 322 11.98 -2.13 -7.83
C ARG A 322 10.82 -1.84 -6.88
N ALA A 323 10.97 -0.86 -5.99
CA ALA A 323 9.87 -0.41 -5.14
C ALA A 323 8.76 0.26 -5.97
N ALA A 324 9.14 1.06 -6.99
CA ALA A 324 8.18 1.65 -7.92
C ALA A 324 7.45 0.58 -8.76
N ILE A 325 8.15 -0.46 -9.21
CA ILE A 325 7.57 -1.61 -9.92
C ILE A 325 6.51 -2.29 -9.04
N LEU A 326 6.82 -2.53 -7.76
CA LEU A 326 5.85 -3.11 -6.82
C LEU A 326 4.60 -2.24 -6.72
N GLN A 327 4.77 -0.94 -6.49
CA GLN A 327 3.64 -0.04 -6.37
C GLN A 327 2.78 -0.05 -7.64
N GLN A 328 3.40 0.02 -8.82
CA GLN A 328 2.68 -0.02 -10.08
C GLN A 328 1.99 -1.37 -10.31
N ALA A 329 2.58 -2.47 -9.83
CA ALA A 329 1.98 -3.79 -9.93
C ALA A 329 0.71 -3.91 -9.07
N ILE A 330 0.81 -3.42 -7.84
CA ILE A 330 -0.30 -3.25 -6.91
C ILE A 330 -1.42 -2.40 -7.54
N MET A 331 -1.06 -1.30 -8.21
CA MET A 331 -2.05 -0.44 -8.87
C MET A 331 -2.73 -1.17 -10.02
N ALA A 332 -1.98 -1.85 -10.89
CA ALA A 332 -2.54 -2.63 -11.99
C ALA A 332 -3.61 -3.60 -11.50
N TYR A 333 -3.39 -4.26 -10.36
CA TYR A 333 -4.40 -5.11 -9.75
C TYR A 333 -5.64 -4.33 -9.26
N ALA A 334 -5.47 -3.22 -8.53
CA ALA A 334 -6.58 -2.38 -8.06
C ALA A 334 -7.49 -1.92 -9.23
N LEU A 335 -6.85 -1.68 -10.36
CA LEU A 335 -7.46 -1.22 -11.60
C LEU A 335 -8.13 -2.37 -12.36
N ALA A 336 -7.46 -3.53 -12.48
CA ALA A 336 -7.99 -4.72 -13.15
C ALA A 336 -9.30 -5.22 -12.53
N SER A 337 -9.34 -5.23 -11.20
CA SER A 337 -10.48 -5.75 -10.44
C SER A 337 -11.75 -4.92 -10.63
N ASN A 338 -11.59 -3.63 -10.93
CA ASN A 338 -12.62 -2.64 -10.66
C ASN A 338 -12.88 -1.68 -11.82
N TYR A 339 -12.43 -2.00 -13.02
CA TYR A 339 -12.80 -1.27 -14.22
C TYR A 339 -13.85 -2.02 -15.03
N GLN A 340 -14.65 -1.26 -15.78
CA GLN A 340 -15.50 -1.79 -16.84
C GLN A 340 -14.77 -1.65 -18.16
N ARG A 341 -14.79 -2.70 -18.99
CA ARG A 341 -14.29 -2.60 -20.37
C ARG A 341 -15.07 -1.53 -21.12
N SER A 342 -14.37 -0.51 -21.61
CA SER A 342 -14.91 0.58 -22.41
C SER A 342 -13.93 0.93 -23.52
N ALA A 343 -14.41 1.12 -24.75
CA ALA A 343 -13.55 1.44 -25.88
C ALA A 343 -12.81 2.77 -25.64
N GLY A 344 -11.47 2.72 -25.59
CA GLY A 344 -10.59 3.90 -25.49
C GLY A 344 -10.65 4.70 -24.18
N ARG A 345 -11.37 4.23 -23.15
CA ARG A 345 -11.55 4.94 -21.88
C ARG A 345 -11.45 4.02 -20.68
N TYR A 346 -10.84 4.53 -19.60
CA TYR A 346 -10.82 3.88 -18.30
C TYR A 346 -12.07 4.25 -17.50
N ARG A 347 -12.98 3.31 -17.25
CA ARG A 347 -14.24 3.58 -16.54
C ARG A 347 -14.34 2.80 -15.23
N PRO A 348 -14.32 3.46 -14.05
CA PRO A 348 -14.44 2.77 -12.77
C PRO A 348 -15.78 2.01 -12.67
N ARG A 349 -15.76 0.84 -12.04
CA ARG A 349 -16.97 0.15 -11.60
C ARG A 349 -17.54 0.97 -10.44
N PHE A 350 -18.74 1.49 -10.64
CA PHE A 350 -19.44 2.28 -9.64
C PHE A 350 -20.35 1.37 -8.81
N ALA A 351 -19.74 0.58 -7.91
CA ALA A 351 -20.48 -0.44 -7.18
C ALA A 351 -19.98 -0.72 -5.76
N TYR A 352 -18.83 -0.20 -5.31
CA TYR A 352 -18.34 -0.57 -3.97
C TYR A 352 -17.33 0.41 -3.36
N GLN A 353 -17.67 1.00 -2.22
CA GLN A 353 -16.91 2.09 -1.57
C GLN A 353 -15.43 1.75 -1.35
N ARG A 354 -15.16 0.51 -0.93
CA ARG A 354 -13.79 0.01 -0.73
C ARG A 354 -13.01 0.02 -2.04
N THR A 355 -13.62 -0.47 -3.10
CA THR A 355 -13.04 -0.49 -4.45
C THR A 355 -12.68 0.91 -4.90
N THR A 356 -13.63 1.85 -4.78
CA THR A 356 -13.45 3.24 -5.16
C THR A 356 -12.23 3.85 -4.45
N LEU A 357 -12.13 3.70 -3.12
CA LEU A 357 -11.02 4.26 -2.34
C LEU A 357 -9.66 3.61 -2.63
N ASN A 358 -9.64 2.30 -2.88
CA ASN A 358 -8.43 1.61 -3.33
C ASN A 358 -7.96 2.13 -4.68
N GLN A 359 -8.88 2.37 -5.63
CA GLN A 359 -8.54 2.96 -6.93
C GLN A 359 -7.94 4.35 -6.77
N PHE A 360 -8.57 5.25 -5.99
CA PHE A 360 -8.03 6.59 -5.78
C PHE A 360 -6.68 6.61 -5.07
N SER A 361 -6.46 5.69 -4.12
CA SER A 361 -5.16 5.51 -3.45
C SER A 361 -4.09 5.00 -4.41
N ALA A 362 -4.42 3.98 -5.20
CA ALA A 362 -3.55 3.44 -6.25
C ALA A 362 -3.16 4.52 -7.27
N MET A 363 -4.16 5.26 -7.77
CA MET A 363 -3.97 6.28 -8.78
C MET A 363 -3.16 7.49 -8.30
N TRP A 364 -3.28 7.87 -7.02
CA TRP A 364 -2.41 8.88 -6.42
C TRP A 364 -0.94 8.46 -6.48
N LYS A 365 -0.64 7.26 -5.99
CA LYS A 365 0.72 6.72 -6.00
C LYS A 365 1.23 6.55 -7.43
N LEU A 366 0.36 6.14 -8.36
CA LEU A 366 0.73 5.98 -9.77
C LEU A 366 1.20 7.30 -10.36
N ARG A 367 0.41 8.35 -10.10
CA ARG A 367 0.72 9.71 -10.54
C ARG A 367 2.06 10.15 -9.98
N ASP A 368 2.30 9.90 -8.69
CA ASP A 368 3.57 10.23 -8.03
C ASP A 368 4.76 9.54 -8.69
N ILE A 369 4.70 8.22 -8.85
CA ILE A 369 5.79 7.44 -9.44
C ILE A 369 6.04 7.89 -10.87
N ALA A 370 4.98 8.01 -11.67
CA ALA A 370 5.11 8.46 -13.06
C ALA A 370 5.73 9.86 -13.13
N ALA A 371 5.41 10.77 -12.23
CA ALA A 371 6.01 12.11 -12.21
C ALA A 371 7.50 12.10 -11.81
N ASN A 372 7.94 11.09 -11.05
CA ASN A 372 9.28 11.01 -10.47
C ASN A 372 10.16 9.92 -11.11
N VAL A 373 9.75 9.36 -12.25
CA VAL A 373 10.52 8.41 -13.04
C VAL A 373 10.58 8.88 -14.49
N ARG A 374 11.77 8.84 -15.08
CA ARG A 374 12.00 9.05 -16.52
C ARG A 374 12.79 7.89 -17.11
N THR A 375 12.55 7.61 -18.38
CA THR A 375 13.11 6.48 -19.13
C THR A 375 13.42 6.91 -20.56
N GLU A 376 14.47 6.35 -21.17
CA GLU A 376 14.97 6.81 -22.48
C GLU A 376 14.75 5.80 -23.63
N ARG A 377 14.81 4.48 -23.38
CA ARG A 377 15.02 3.50 -24.47
C ARG A 377 14.03 2.34 -24.55
N GLY A 378 13.12 2.18 -23.58
CA GLY A 378 12.17 1.06 -23.60
C GLY A 378 11.66 0.75 -22.20
N ASN A 379 10.81 1.62 -21.69
CA ASN A 379 10.38 1.72 -20.29
C ASN A 379 9.85 0.40 -19.70
N ILE A 380 10.41 -0.05 -18.58
CA ILE A 380 9.85 -1.16 -17.78
C ILE A 380 8.56 -0.73 -17.06
N PHE A 381 8.44 0.54 -16.71
CA PHE A 381 7.27 1.13 -16.08
C PHE A 381 6.18 1.53 -17.07
N TRP A 382 5.04 1.97 -16.51
CA TRP A 382 4.03 2.64 -17.30
C TRP A 382 4.49 4.01 -17.81
N PRO A 383 4.22 4.34 -19.10
CA PRO A 383 4.45 5.67 -19.62
C PRO A 383 3.66 6.75 -18.86
N GLN A 384 4.27 7.91 -18.62
CA GLN A 384 3.62 9.02 -17.91
C GLN A 384 2.30 9.44 -18.55
N VAL A 385 2.25 9.49 -19.88
CA VAL A 385 1.05 9.84 -20.65
C VAL A 385 -0.11 8.89 -20.32
N ARG A 386 0.17 7.59 -20.15
CA ARG A 386 -0.84 6.59 -19.79
C ARG A 386 -1.34 6.81 -18.36
N ALA A 387 -0.43 6.98 -17.40
CA ALA A 387 -0.80 7.26 -16.01
C ALA A 387 -1.67 8.53 -15.89
N ARG A 388 -1.35 9.60 -16.64
CA ARG A 388 -2.16 10.83 -16.68
C ARG A 388 -3.53 10.60 -17.30
N LYS A 389 -3.62 9.90 -18.44
CA LYS A 389 -4.90 9.57 -19.07
C LYS A 389 -5.79 8.75 -18.13
N MET A 390 -5.25 7.73 -17.49
CA MET A 390 -5.98 6.90 -16.53
C MET A 390 -6.53 7.72 -15.36
N ASN A 391 -5.73 8.62 -14.80
CA ASN A 391 -6.17 9.54 -13.74
C ASN A 391 -7.34 10.41 -14.22
N ALA A 392 -7.19 11.04 -15.39
CA ALA A 392 -8.21 11.94 -15.94
C ALA A 392 -9.52 11.21 -16.25
N ASP A 393 -9.44 10.06 -16.94
CA ASP A 393 -10.59 9.24 -17.27
C ASP A 393 -11.32 8.74 -16.00
N MET A 394 -10.57 8.29 -14.98
CA MET A 394 -11.15 7.80 -13.73
C MET A 394 -11.91 8.90 -12.99
N TRP A 395 -11.31 10.09 -12.86
CA TRP A 395 -11.96 11.23 -12.22
C TRP A 395 -13.21 11.67 -12.98
N ALA A 396 -13.13 11.78 -14.31
CA ALA A 396 -14.26 12.16 -15.14
C ALA A 396 -15.41 11.13 -15.07
N GLY A 397 -15.08 9.84 -15.17
CA GLY A 397 -16.03 8.74 -15.06
C GLY A 397 -16.71 8.70 -13.70
N TRP A 398 -15.94 8.75 -12.61
CA TRP A 398 -16.49 8.73 -11.25
C TRP A 398 -17.37 9.95 -10.96
N LYS A 399 -16.96 11.17 -11.36
CA LYS A 399 -17.79 12.39 -11.19
C LYS A 399 -19.10 12.28 -11.96
N ALA A 400 -19.07 11.74 -13.18
CA ALA A 400 -20.28 11.52 -13.98
C ALA A 400 -21.20 10.44 -13.36
N ASP A 401 -20.62 9.36 -12.84
CA ASP A 401 -21.38 8.29 -12.17
C ASP A 401 -22.02 8.80 -10.86
N LEU A 402 -21.28 9.60 -10.07
CA LEU A 402 -21.78 10.26 -8.86
C LEU A 402 -22.92 11.23 -9.15
N ALA A 403 -22.81 12.05 -10.21
CA ALA A 403 -23.88 12.94 -10.62
C ALA A 403 -25.16 12.17 -11.00
N ARG A 404 -25.03 11.03 -11.70
CA ARG A 404 -26.19 10.18 -12.03
C ARG A 404 -26.80 9.53 -10.80
N LEU A 405 -25.97 9.08 -9.85
CA LEU A 405 -26.41 8.56 -8.56
C LEU A 405 -27.24 9.60 -7.81
N ASP A 406 -26.76 10.85 -7.74
CA ASP A 406 -27.38 11.91 -6.95
C ASP A 406 -28.77 12.33 -7.46
N VAL A 407 -29.04 12.19 -8.77
CA VAL A 407 -30.35 12.50 -9.39
C VAL A 407 -31.22 11.28 -9.66
N SER A 408 -30.72 10.08 -9.38
CA SER A 408 -31.42 8.84 -9.71
C SER A 408 -32.72 8.69 -8.91
N PRO A 409 -33.86 8.34 -9.55
CA PRO A 409 -35.13 8.14 -8.84
C PRO A 409 -35.20 6.78 -8.12
N ASN A 410 -34.31 5.84 -8.44
CA ASN A 410 -34.24 4.52 -7.79
C ASN A 410 -34.09 4.68 -6.25
N PRO A 411 -34.93 4.02 -5.42
CA PRO A 411 -34.93 4.18 -3.97
C PRO A 411 -33.56 3.92 -3.31
N GLN A 412 -32.83 2.91 -3.75
CA GLN A 412 -31.49 2.61 -3.23
C GLN A 412 -30.54 3.78 -3.50
N ASN A 413 -30.47 4.25 -4.74
CA ASN A 413 -29.62 5.38 -5.12
C ASN A 413 -30.02 6.68 -4.41
N ARG A 414 -31.33 6.92 -4.22
CA ARG A 414 -31.83 8.07 -3.44
C ARG A 414 -31.34 8.02 -2.00
N SER A 415 -31.39 6.84 -1.38
CA SER A 415 -30.82 6.63 -0.05
C SER A 415 -29.31 6.92 -0.04
N VAL A 416 -28.55 6.47 -1.05
CA VAL A 416 -27.10 6.75 -1.16
C VAL A 416 -26.85 8.25 -1.20
N SER A 417 -27.63 8.97 -2.01
CA SER A 417 -27.54 10.42 -2.19
C SER A 417 -27.83 11.17 -0.89
N ILE A 418 -28.91 10.82 -0.18
CA ILE A 418 -29.28 11.40 1.13
C ILE A 418 -28.16 11.19 2.14
N PHE A 419 -27.60 9.98 2.18
CA PHE A 419 -26.53 9.62 3.08
C PHE A 419 -25.17 10.20 2.64
N ARG A 420 -25.04 10.70 1.40
CA ARG A 420 -23.79 11.17 0.79
C ARG A 420 -22.75 10.06 0.62
N GLY A 421 -23.18 8.85 0.26
CA GLY A 421 -22.27 7.76 -0.11
C GLY A 421 -21.39 8.13 -1.31
N ILE A 422 -20.21 7.50 -1.42
CA ILE A 422 -19.24 7.74 -2.50
C ILE A 422 -19.52 6.92 -3.78
N ASP A 423 -20.35 5.88 -3.69
CA ASP A 423 -20.89 5.05 -4.78
C ASP A 423 -22.14 4.27 -4.31
N GLY A 424 -22.75 3.46 -5.19
CA GLY A 424 -23.89 2.60 -4.87
C GLY A 424 -23.89 1.25 -5.61
N ASN A 425 -24.35 0.18 -4.97
CA ASN A 425 -24.72 -1.11 -5.57
C ASN A 425 -25.96 -1.72 -4.91
N ASP A 426 -26.50 -2.75 -5.56
CA ASP A 426 -27.65 -3.52 -5.08
C ASP A 426 -27.32 -4.43 -3.87
N ASP A 427 -26.03 -4.75 -3.64
CA ASP A 427 -25.62 -5.80 -2.69
C ASP A 427 -25.20 -5.32 -1.28
N ASN A 428 -24.69 -4.09 -1.10
CA ASN A 428 -24.35 -3.56 0.22
C ASN A 428 -23.81 -2.12 0.14
N ALA A 429 -24.64 -1.15 0.50
CA ALA A 429 -24.14 0.20 0.72
C ALA A 429 -24.07 0.52 2.22
N TYR A 430 -23.00 1.26 2.57
CA TYR A 430 -22.84 2.05 3.79
C TYR A 430 -22.15 1.43 5.00
N SER A 431 -21.22 0.50 4.77
CA SER A 431 -20.22 0.18 5.80
C SER A 431 -19.28 1.38 6.00
N ASN A 432 -19.49 2.17 7.06
CA ASN A 432 -18.63 3.30 7.48
C ASN A 432 -17.16 2.89 7.54
N PHE A 433 -16.97 1.66 7.99
CA PHE A 433 -15.69 0.98 8.06
C PHE A 433 -14.94 1.01 6.72
N MET A 434 -15.60 0.91 5.57
CA MET A 434 -14.90 0.96 4.27
C MET A 434 -14.30 2.33 4.01
N ILE A 435 -15.06 3.40 4.29
CA ILE A 435 -14.56 4.77 4.10
C ILE A 435 -13.46 5.11 5.09
N GLN A 436 -13.67 4.79 6.37
CA GLN A 436 -12.71 5.08 7.42
C GLN A 436 -11.39 4.34 7.22
N ILE A 437 -11.42 3.16 6.59
CA ILE A 437 -10.25 2.28 6.56
C ILE A 437 -9.46 2.36 5.25
N TYR A 438 -10.07 2.69 4.11
CA TYR A 438 -9.42 2.45 2.80
C TYR A 438 -9.00 3.69 2.01
N GLY A 439 -9.25 4.93 2.43
CA GLY A 439 -8.72 6.04 1.64
C GLY A 439 -9.03 7.48 2.01
N PRO A 440 -9.34 7.85 3.27
CA PRO A 440 -9.49 9.27 3.61
C PRO A 440 -8.19 10.04 3.36
N GLU A 441 -7.04 9.36 3.47
CA GLU A 441 -5.73 9.95 3.19
C GLU A 441 -5.54 10.33 1.72
N ALA A 442 -5.91 9.43 0.80
CA ALA A 442 -5.81 9.69 -0.63
C ALA A 442 -6.73 10.83 -1.06
N ALA A 443 -7.94 10.90 -0.48
CA ALA A 443 -8.88 11.99 -0.75
C ALA A 443 -8.31 13.37 -0.36
N TYR A 444 -7.65 13.47 0.80
CA TYR A 444 -6.96 14.70 1.22
C TYR A 444 -5.82 15.08 0.28
N LEU A 445 -5.00 14.11 -0.10
CA LEU A 445 -3.90 14.34 -1.02
C LEU A 445 -4.44 14.83 -2.38
N TRP A 446 -5.50 14.21 -2.91
CA TRP A 446 -6.17 14.66 -4.14
C TRP A 446 -6.75 16.07 -4.05
N ALA A 447 -7.33 16.45 -2.91
CA ALA A 447 -7.76 17.83 -2.68
C ALA A 447 -6.57 18.80 -2.77
N SER A 448 -5.41 18.44 -2.20
CA SER A 448 -4.19 19.26 -2.31
C SER A 448 -3.65 19.42 -3.73
N ALA A 449 -4.07 18.54 -4.65
CA ALA A 449 -3.74 18.56 -6.07
C ALA A 449 -4.85 19.15 -6.95
N GLY A 450 -5.87 19.79 -6.36
CA GLY A 450 -6.96 20.44 -7.11
C GLY A 450 -8.14 19.54 -7.48
N GLU A 451 -8.22 18.31 -6.94
CA GLU A 451 -9.37 17.41 -7.12
C GLU A 451 -10.09 17.15 -5.76
N PRO A 452 -10.83 18.14 -5.23
CA PRO A 452 -11.43 18.05 -3.89
C PRO A 452 -12.70 17.22 -3.81
N ALA A 453 -13.26 16.76 -4.95
CA ALA A 453 -14.58 16.16 -5.01
C ALA A 453 -14.76 14.93 -4.10
N LEU A 454 -13.76 14.05 -4.02
CA LEU A 454 -13.82 12.87 -3.16
C LEU A 454 -13.78 13.25 -1.68
N LEU A 455 -12.87 14.16 -1.28
CA LEU A 455 -12.81 14.63 0.11
C LEU A 455 -14.11 15.32 0.48
N SER A 456 -14.63 16.20 -0.38
CA SER A 456 -15.92 16.87 -0.18
C SER A 456 -17.04 15.88 0.11
N ARG A 457 -17.18 14.84 -0.71
CA ARG A 457 -18.26 13.84 -0.55
C ARG A 457 -18.12 13.05 0.75
N ILE A 458 -16.88 12.64 1.10
CA ILE A 458 -16.58 11.99 2.37
C ILE A 458 -16.87 12.95 3.54
N THR A 459 -16.49 14.21 3.46
CA THR A 459 -16.77 15.20 4.52
C THR A 459 -18.27 15.35 4.77
N GLU A 460 -19.09 15.50 3.73
CA GLU A 460 -20.55 15.61 3.87
C GLU A 460 -21.16 14.38 4.56
N ASN A 461 -20.64 13.19 4.22
CA ASN A 461 -21.02 11.94 4.87
C ASN A 461 -20.68 11.96 6.37
N PHE A 462 -19.50 12.43 6.74
CA PHE A 462 -19.02 12.43 8.12
C PHE A 462 -19.65 13.55 8.95
N LEU A 463 -20.04 14.67 8.35
CA LEU A 463 -20.87 15.69 8.99
C LEU A 463 -22.24 15.13 9.37
N LEU A 464 -22.86 14.34 8.49
CA LEU A 464 -24.10 13.65 8.80
C LEU A 464 -23.90 12.63 9.95
N ARG A 465 -22.87 11.78 9.87
CA ARG A 465 -22.61 10.73 10.87
C ARG A 465 -22.19 11.29 12.24
N PHE A 466 -21.17 12.12 12.29
CA PHE A 466 -20.55 12.54 13.54
C PHE A 466 -21.07 13.90 14.04
N GLY A 467 -21.52 14.77 13.13
CA GLY A 467 -22.09 16.07 13.49
C GLY A 467 -23.59 16.00 13.85
N ALA A 468 -24.39 15.37 12.98
CA ALA A 468 -25.85 15.34 13.14
C ALA A 468 -26.37 14.12 13.92
N ILE A 469 -25.77 12.94 13.75
CA ILE A 469 -26.17 11.72 14.48
C ILE A 469 -25.37 11.57 15.79
N GLY A 470 -24.04 11.64 15.72
CA GLY A 470 -23.14 11.61 16.88
C GLY A 470 -22.83 10.21 17.43
N GLY A 471 -21.76 10.13 18.24
CA GLY A 471 -21.40 8.96 19.05
C GLY A 471 -21.24 7.64 18.29
N ALA A 472 -21.35 6.53 19.02
CA ALA A 472 -21.34 5.17 18.48
C ALA A 472 -22.47 4.97 17.46
N ARG A 473 -23.58 5.70 17.58
CA ARG A 473 -24.69 5.70 16.62
C ARG A 473 -24.26 6.16 15.23
N GLY A 474 -23.46 7.22 15.14
CA GLY A 474 -22.88 7.67 13.87
C GLY A 474 -21.91 6.65 13.26
N VAL A 475 -21.27 5.82 14.09
CA VAL A 475 -20.33 4.77 13.66
C VAL A 475 -21.07 3.55 13.09
N TYR A 476 -22.01 2.99 13.85
CA TYR A 476 -22.65 1.71 13.55
C TYR A 476 -24.00 1.84 12.85
N GLY A 477 -24.72 2.94 13.06
CA GLY A 477 -26.07 3.12 12.54
C GLY A 477 -27.12 2.25 13.23
N ALA A 478 -28.17 1.88 12.50
CA ALA A 478 -29.35 1.18 13.01
C ALA A 478 -29.44 -0.31 12.61
N GLY A 479 -28.45 -0.86 11.91
CA GLY A 479 -28.48 -2.23 11.36
C GLY A 479 -27.56 -3.24 12.06
N SER A 480 -27.57 -4.49 11.59
CA SER A 480 -26.57 -5.50 11.96
C SER A 480 -25.26 -5.23 11.20
N GLY A 481 -24.28 -4.64 11.89
CA GLY A 481 -22.97 -4.30 11.31
C GLY A 481 -22.65 -2.80 11.44
N SER A 482 -21.68 -2.31 10.66
CA SER A 482 -21.22 -0.91 10.70
C SER A 482 -21.90 -0.01 9.65
N GLY A 483 -23.22 -0.12 9.47
CA GLY A 483 -23.94 0.57 8.40
C GLY A 483 -25.43 0.82 8.64
N PHE A 484 -26.03 1.61 7.74
CA PHE A 484 -27.45 1.95 7.77
C PHE A 484 -28.22 1.09 6.76
N PRO A 485 -29.32 0.41 7.13
CA PRO A 485 -30.17 -0.22 6.13
C PRO A 485 -30.69 0.81 5.11
N ILE A 486 -30.50 0.50 3.82
CA ILE A 486 -30.96 1.33 2.68
C ILE A 486 -32.47 1.23 2.53
N LEU A 487 -32.96 0.00 2.64
CA LEU A 487 -34.36 -0.39 2.53
C LEU A 487 -34.72 -1.26 3.72
N VAL A 488 -35.90 -1.01 4.29
CA VAL A 488 -36.52 -1.87 5.31
C VAL A 488 -37.73 -2.51 4.65
N LYS A 489 -37.72 -3.85 4.53
CA LYS A 489 -38.77 -4.60 3.82
C LYS A 489 -39.01 -4.10 2.38
N GLY A 490 -37.94 -3.74 1.68
CA GLY A 490 -37.99 -3.27 0.28
C GLY A 490 -38.39 -1.80 0.09
N GLN A 491 -38.61 -1.04 1.17
CA GLN A 491 -39.00 0.38 1.12
C GLN A 491 -37.98 1.28 1.83
N MET A 492 -37.83 2.51 1.35
CA MET A 492 -37.04 3.51 2.06
C MET A 492 -37.79 3.96 3.33
N PRO A 493 -37.17 3.91 4.52
CA PRO A 493 -37.83 4.34 5.75
C PRO A 493 -37.83 5.87 5.96
N TYR A 494 -37.20 6.63 5.06
CA TYR A 494 -37.05 8.09 5.12
C TYR A 494 -37.16 8.69 3.72
N ARG A 495 -37.45 10.00 3.65
CA ARG A 495 -37.66 10.72 2.37
C ARG A 495 -36.55 11.70 2.05
N ASP A 496 -35.86 12.18 3.07
CA ASP A 496 -34.84 13.22 3.01
C ASP A 496 -33.84 13.04 4.17
N ARG A 497 -32.90 13.98 4.29
CA ARG A 497 -31.87 13.95 5.33
C ARG A 497 -32.44 14.11 6.75
N ALA A 498 -33.48 14.91 6.93
CA ALA A 498 -34.03 15.17 8.27
C ALA A 498 -34.76 13.92 8.79
N SER A 499 -35.66 13.38 7.99
CA SER A 499 -36.37 12.12 8.28
C SER A 499 -35.42 10.92 8.40
N PHE A 500 -34.28 10.92 7.71
CA PHE A 500 -33.22 9.92 7.92
C PHE A 500 -32.63 9.99 9.33
N ILE A 501 -32.26 11.18 9.81
CA ILE A 501 -31.69 11.36 11.15
C ILE A 501 -32.71 10.95 12.22
N GLU A 502 -33.96 11.34 12.06
CA GLU A 502 -35.06 10.94 12.95
C GLU A 502 -35.22 9.42 13.00
N TRP A 503 -35.24 8.77 11.83
CA TRP A 503 -35.33 7.32 11.73
C TRP A 503 -34.14 6.60 12.40
N VAL A 504 -32.92 7.07 12.19
CA VAL A 504 -31.73 6.51 12.86
C VAL A 504 -31.86 6.65 14.38
N ASN A 505 -32.33 7.79 14.85
CA ASN A 505 -32.47 8.06 16.28
C ASN A 505 -33.56 7.21 16.95
N SER A 506 -34.61 6.83 16.23
CA SER A 506 -35.68 5.98 16.75
C SER A 506 -35.36 4.49 16.68
N THR A 507 -34.38 4.07 15.87
CA THR A 507 -34.11 2.64 15.61
C THR A 507 -32.77 2.14 16.13
N SER A 508 -31.77 3.00 16.31
CA SER A 508 -30.46 2.60 16.84
C SER A 508 -30.41 2.63 18.37
N GLN A 509 -29.92 1.54 18.96
CA GLN A 509 -29.68 1.44 20.41
C GLN A 509 -28.36 2.09 20.86
N HIS A 510 -27.44 2.39 19.93
CA HIS A 510 -26.15 2.98 20.27
C HIS A 510 -26.27 4.42 20.79
N PRO A 511 -25.37 4.86 21.70
CA PRO A 511 -25.35 6.23 22.22
C PRO A 511 -24.94 7.26 21.15
N THR A 512 -25.41 8.50 21.33
CA THR A 512 -25.10 9.66 20.46
C THR A 512 -24.01 10.56 21.03
N ASP A 513 -23.74 10.45 22.32
CA ASP A 513 -22.85 11.31 23.10
C ASP A 513 -21.60 10.59 23.64
N SER A 514 -21.47 9.28 23.37
CA SER A 514 -20.26 8.49 23.63
C SER A 514 -20.00 7.50 22.48
N PHE A 515 -18.79 6.93 22.43
CA PHE A 515 -18.44 5.84 21.51
C PHE A 515 -18.41 4.48 22.19
N ASP A 516 -19.21 4.27 23.24
CA ASP A 516 -19.23 3.01 23.97
C ASP A 516 -19.57 1.82 23.04
N GLY A 517 -18.73 0.79 23.09
CA GLY A 517 -18.83 -0.38 22.22
C GLY A 517 -18.24 -0.20 20.82
N ALA A 518 -17.71 0.99 20.49
CA ALA A 518 -17.02 1.25 19.23
C ALA A 518 -15.56 0.79 19.24
N SER A 519 -15.02 0.50 18.06
CA SER A 519 -13.59 0.28 17.92
C SER A 519 -12.85 1.62 17.78
N PRO A 520 -11.81 1.88 18.60
CA PRO A 520 -11.23 3.22 18.68
C PRO A 520 -10.51 3.64 17.40
N HIS A 521 -9.95 2.68 16.64
CA HIS A 521 -9.30 3.00 15.37
C HIS A 521 -10.28 3.55 14.31
N THR A 522 -11.51 3.04 14.31
CA THR A 522 -12.58 3.43 13.40
C THR A 522 -13.01 4.87 13.69
N VAL A 523 -13.20 5.19 14.98
CA VAL A 523 -13.53 6.54 15.45
C VAL A 523 -12.39 7.51 15.13
N LEU A 524 -11.15 7.14 15.46
CA LEU A 524 -9.97 7.98 15.20
C LEU A 524 -9.84 8.34 13.72
N ARG A 525 -10.02 7.38 12.80
CA ARG A 525 -9.95 7.68 11.35
C ARG A 525 -11.10 8.54 10.88
N GLY A 526 -12.29 8.41 11.47
CA GLY A 526 -13.40 9.33 11.19
C GLY A 526 -13.17 10.74 11.70
N TYR A 527 -12.55 10.88 12.87
CA TYR A 527 -12.08 12.17 13.38
C TYR A 527 -11.03 12.79 12.43
N TRP A 528 -10.08 12.00 11.93
CA TRP A 528 -9.09 12.48 10.95
C TRP A 528 -9.71 12.96 9.65
N VAL A 529 -10.77 12.33 9.15
CA VAL A 529 -11.51 12.84 7.99
C VAL A 529 -12.00 14.27 8.22
N LEU A 530 -12.57 14.55 9.39
CA LEU A 530 -13.05 15.90 9.72
C LEU A 530 -11.87 16.89 9.82
N ARG A 531 -10.76 16.47 10.43
CA ARG A 531 -9.53 17.29 10.52
C ARG A 531 -8.90 17.54 9.14
N PHE A 532 -8.90 16.56 8.25
CA PHE A 532 -8.45 16.68 6.86
C PHE A 532 -9.29 17.72 6.12
N ALA A 533 -10.61 17.67 6.27
CA ALA A 533 -11.51 18.63 5.68
C ALA A 533 -11.28 20.05 6.23
N ARG A 534 -11.02 20.18 7.53
CA ARG A 534 -10.77 21.47 8.17
C ARG A 534 -9.46 22.10 7.67
N ASP A 535 -8.37 21.34 7.67
CA ASP A 535 -7.08 21.81 7.15
C ASP A 535 -7.16 22.10 5.65
N ALA A 536 -7.81 21.25 4.84
CA ALA A 536 -8.02 21.50 3.42
C ALA A 536 -8.85 22.78 3.17
N SER A 537 -9.84 23.06 4.02
CA SER A 537 -10.63 24.31 3.96
C SER A 537 -9.78 25.53 4.32
N ASP A 538 -8.98 25.44 5.37
CA ASP A 538 -8.04 26.51 5.78
C ASP A 538 -7.00 26.85 4.71
N ARG A 539 -6.64 25.87 3.89
CA ARG A 539 -5.70 26.02 2.77
C ARG A 539 -6.38 26.44 1.47
N GLY A 540 -7.70 26.59 1.46
CA GLY A 540 -8.48 26.95 0.26
C GLY A 540 -8.56 25.84 -0.80
N TRP A 541 -8.24 24.59 -0.45
CA TRP A 541 -8.36 23.45 -1.38
C TRP A 541 -9.78 22.92 -1.45
N LEU A 542 -10.52 23.13 -0.37
CA LEU A 542 -11.88 22.65 -0.18
C LEU A 542 -12.75 23.83 0.25
N ARG A 543 -14.00 23.86 -0.18
CA ARG A 543 -14.97 24.84 0.32
C ARG A 543 -15.17 24.65 1.83
N PRO A 544 -15.45 25.72 2.60
CA PRO A 544 -15.92 25.57 3.97
C PRO A 544 -17.22 24.74 4.04
N PHE A 545 -17.40 24.04 5.15
CA PHE A 545 -18.62 23.30 5.46
C PHE A 545 -19.25 23.80 6.75
N ASP A 546 -20.53 24.12 6.68
CA ASP A 546 -21.33 24.45 7.85
C ASP A 546 -21.37 23.25 8.81
N GLY A 547 -21.11 23.52 10.09
CA GLY A 547 -21.11 22.51 11.16
C GLY A 547 -19.85 21.63 11.24
N LEU A 548 -18.79 21.90 10.46
CA LEU A 548 -17.54 21.13 10.54
C LEU A 548 -16.84 21.26 11.89
N ASP A 549 -16.65 22.48 12.39
CA ASP A 549 -16.02 22.70 13.70
C ASP A 549 -16.87 22.09 14.83
N ASP A 550 -18.20 22.23 14.75
CA ASP A 550 -19.13 21.60 15.70
C ASP A 550 -19.04 20.06 15.67
N ALA A 551 -18.95 19.44 14.49
CA ALA A 551 -18.77 18.00 14.35
C ALA A 551 -17.43 17.51 14.96
N ILE A 552 -16.36 18.27 14.78
CA ILE A 552 -15.05 18.00 15.40
C ILE A 552 -15.18 18.05 16.93
N VAL A 553 -15.74 19.13 17.47
CA VAL A 553 -15.92 19.32 18.92
C VAL A 553 -16.82 18.24 19.53
N LYS A 554 -17.93 17.89 18.87
CA LYS A 554 -18.82 16.79 19.28
C LYS A 554 -18.10 15.46 19.30
N THR A 555 -17.30 15.16 18.28
CA THR A 555 -16.50 13.93 18.20
C THR A 555 -15.50 13.86 19.34
N GLU A 556 -14.78 14.95 19.63
CA GLU A 556 -13.85 15.00 20.76
C GLU A 556 -14.55 14.84 22.11
N ARG A 557 -15.71 15.48 22.29
CA ARG A 557 -16.53 15.35 23.50
C ARG A 557 -16.99 13.92 23.72
N ALA A 558 -17.53 13.29 22.67
CA ALA A 558 -17.98 11.91 22.72
C ALA A 558 -16.81 10.94 23.01
N SER A 559 -15.64 11.20 22.42
CA SER A 559 -14.43 10.43 22.72
C SER A 559 -14.04 10.53 24.20
N ARG A 560 -14.14 11.71 24.82
CA ARG A 560 -13.85 11.90 26.26
C ARG A 560 -14.90 11.25 27.16
N ALA A 561 -16.15 11.21 26.72
CA ALA A 561 -17.25 10.57 27.45
C ALA A 561 -17.26 9.03 27.33
N THR A 562 -16.48 8.46 26.41
CA THR A 562 -16.43 7.02 26.15
C THR A 562 -15.72 6.28 27.30
N LYS A 563 -16.38 5.26 27.84
CA LYS A 563 -15.90 4.45 28.96
C LYS A 563 -15.45 3.07 28.51
N VAL A 564 -16.06 2.51 27.44
CA VAL A 564 -15.82 1.13 26.99
C VAL A 564 -15.49 1.09 25.50
N TRP A 565 -14.25 0.70 25.18
CA TRP A 565 -13.79 0.52 23.80
C TRP A 565 -13.79 -0.96 23.40
N ARG A 566 -14.25 -1.25 22.18
CA ARG A 566 -14.15 -2.59 21.56
C ARG A 566 -12.79 -2.76 20.89
N TYR A 567 -12.10 -3.86 21.21
CA TYR A 567 -10.76 -4.17 20.68
C TYR A 567 -9.74 -3.03 20.87
N PRO A 568 -9.51 -2.51 22.10
CA PRO A 568 -8.64 -1.35 22.30
C PRO A 568 -7.21 -1.56 21.75
N GLY A 569 -6.71 -2.80 21.76
CA GLY A 569 -5.38 -3.15 21.24
C GLY A 569 -5.19 -2.93 19.73
N ILE A 570 -6.27 -2.83 18.95
CA ILE A 570 -6.19 -2.65 17.49
C ILE A 570 -5.65 -1.29 17.07
N LEU A 571 -5.71 -0.28 17.95
CA LEU A 571 -5.26 1.05 17.59
C LEU A 571 -3.75 1.06 17.31
N SER A 572 -3.00 0.16 17.94
CA SER A 572 -1.59 -0.11 17.64
C SER A 572 -1.33 -0.67 16.23
N TRP A 573 -2.35 -1.20 15.57
CA TRP A 573 -2.28 -1.88 14.28
C TRP A 573 -2.88 -1.06 13.14
N LYS A 574 -3.52 0.07 13.41
CA LYS A 574 -4.23 0.84 12.39
C LYS A 574 -3.56 2.20 12.23
N HIS A 575 -3.22 2.47 10.97
CA HIS A 575 -2.78 3.71 10.35
C HIS A 575 -2.88 4.96 11.23
N ALA A 576 -1.72 5.60 11.37
CA ALA A 576 -1.41 6.69 12.28
C ALA A 576 -2.36 7.89 12.22
N ALA A 577 -2.40 8.61 13.34
CA ALA A 577 -2.79 9.99 13.37
C ALA A 577 -1.83 10.85 12.55
N VAL A 578 -2.38 11.88 11.91
CA VAL A 578 -1.67 12.80 11.03
C VAL A 578 -1.46 14.09 11.79
N ALA A 579 -0.23 14.52 11.99
CA ALA A 579 0.04 15.80 12.64
C ALA A 579 0.25 16.88 11.57
N PHE A 580 -0.68 17.80 11.44
CA PHE A 580 -0.48 18.97 10.59
C PHE A 580 0.35 20.00 11.36
N GLU A 581 1.33 20.63 10.71
CA GLU A 581 2.32 21.53 11.34
C GLU A 581 1.72 22.71 12.14
N ARG A 582 0.43 23.01 11.99
CA ARG A 582 -0.29 24.01 12.80
C ARG A 582 -0.60 23.54 14.24
N ASP A 583 -0.63 22.24 14.51
CA ASP A 583 -0.92 21.71 15.86
C ASP A 583 0.25 21.89 16.85
N LYS A 584 1.42 22.37 16.41
CA LYS A 584 2.55 22.72 17.31
C LYS A 584 2.43 24.08 17.99
N ARG A 585 1.37 24.87 17.71
CA ARG A 585 1.14 26.19 18.35
C ARG A 585 -0.01 26.23 19.35
N ALA A 586 -0.53 25.08 19.77
CA ALA A 586 -1.62 25.00 20.74
C ALA A 586 -1.29 24.04 21.89
N GLN A 587 -0.23 24.34 22.64
CA GLN A 587 -0.15 24.02 24.06
C GLN A 587 0.55 25.20 24.76
N PRO A 588 -0.10 25.88 25.72
CA PRO A 588 0.61 26.73 26.67
C PRO A 588 1.55 25.92 27.56
#